data_AF-A0A0B6Z5B8-F1
#
_entry.id   AF-A0A0B6Z5B8-F1
#
_cell.length_a   1.000
_cell.length_b   1.000
_cell.length_c   1.000
_cell.angle_alpha   90.00
_cell.angle_beta   90.00
_cell.angle_gamma   90.00
#
_symmetry.space_group_name_H-M   'P 1'
#
loop_
_entity.id
_entity.type
_entity.pdbx_description
1 polymer ?
#
loop_
_entity_poly.entity_id
_entity_poly.type
_entity_poly.pdbx_seq_one_letter_code
_entity_poly.pdbx_strand_id
1 'polypeptide(L)'
;KKFKDFDRNLCFVVDLGTSHKILYLMAEKQEMRDKWVRALRYLIEMEHSAKQRNENDRSIREAFNMADKNGDGHLDFDEVMKLLKVLNVSVKKKYAKTMFDAADKNKNVSSGKSAVLDREEFVEFYNRLTKRAELEELFLKYSKNKAVMTVKDLQNFLKEGQKTLDANPNLCLNIIEQFEPEQVTKRMEQLSLTGFRKYLTSEREQIFNPSHRVAYQNMKRPITHYFIASSHNTYLAED
;
A
#
# COMPACT_ATOMS: atom_id res chain seq x y z
N LYS A 1 -35.36 -31.54 -16.13
CA LYS A 1 -35.17 -32.75 -15.28
C LYS A 1 -34.48 -32.31 -13.98
N LYS A 2 -35.10 -32.51 -12.81
CA LYS A 2 -34.42 -32.29 -11.52
C LYS A 2 -33.38 -33.39 -11.34
N PHE A 3 -32.11 -33.04 -11.45
CA PHE A 3 -30.97 -33.95 -11.24
C PHE A 3 -30.85 -34.23 -9.72
N LYS A 4 -31.29 -35.41 -9.28
CA LYS A 4 -31.37 -35.74 -7.84
C LYS A 4 -30.17 -36.52 -7.28
N ASP A 5 -29.31 -37.10 -8.12
CA ASP A 5 -28.26 -38.02 -7.66
C ASP A 5 -26.87 -37.66 -8.21
N PHE A 6 -26.37 -36.46 -7.91
CA PHE A 6 -24.99 -36.11 -8.22
C PHE A 6 -24.13 -36.05 -6.97
N ASP A 7 -22.99 -36.72 -7.01
CA ASP A 7 -21.96 -36.62 -5.98
C ASP A 7 -21.39 -35.21 -5.98
N ARG A 8 -21.69 -34.46 -4.91
CA ARG A 8 -21.22 -33.08 -4.72
C ARG A 8 -19.70 -32.99 -4.62
N ASN A 9 -19.02 -34.09 -4.29
CA ASN A 9 -17.56 -34.13 -4.21
C ASN A 9 -16.89 -34.11 -5.58
N LEU A 10 -17.63 -34.38 -6.66
CA LEU A 10 -17.16 -34.31 -8.04
C LEU A 10 -17.49 -32.99 -8.72
N CYS A 11 -18.40 -32.22 -8.13
CA CYS A 11 -18.94 -31.01 -8.74
C CYS A 11 -18.18 -29.75 -8.31
N PHE A 12 -18.10 -28.78 -9.22
CA PHE A 12 -17.69 -27.40 -8.93
C PHE A 12 -18.38 -26.42 -9.89
N VAL A 13 -18.41 -25.15 -9.52
CA VAL A 13 -19.11 -24.10 -10.28
C VAL A 13 -18.14 -22.96 -10.57
N VAL A 14 -18.21 -22.43 -11.78
CA VAL A 14 -17.46 -21.26 -12.20
C VAL A 14 -18.45 -20.16 -12.58
N ASP A 15 -18.34 -19.01 -11.94
CA ASP A 15 -19.11 -17.82 -12.27
C ASP A 15 -18.29 -16.93 -13.22
N LEU A 16 -18.80 -16.73 -14.44
CA LEU A 16 -18.16 -15.91 -15.46
C LEU A 16 -18.73 -14.48 -15.38
N GLY A 17 -18.16 -13.70 -14.46
CA GLY A 17 -18.69 -12.43 -13.95
C GLY A 17 -18.96 -11.31 -14.96
N THR A 18 -18.50 -11.39 -16.21
CA THR A 18 -18.84 -10.39 -17.26
C THR A 18 -20.15 -10.67 -17.96
N SER A 19 -20.70 -11.89 -17.84
CA SER A 19 -21.94 -12.30 -18.49
C SER A 19 -22.96 -12.91 -17.52
N HIS A 20 -22.63 -12.96 -16.22
CA HIS A 20 -23.38 -13.67 -15.18
C HIS A 20 -23.76 -15.11 -15.56
N LYS A 21 -22.95 -15.73 -16.44
CA LYS A 21 -23.14 -17.11 -16.85
C LYS A 21 -22.48 -18.03 -15.83
N ILE A 22 -23.28 -18.91 -15.28
CA ILE A 22 -22.83 -19.91 -14.31
C ILE A 22 -22.55 -21.21 -15.06
N LEU A 23 -21.32 -21.71 -14.95
CA LEU A 23 -20.91 -22.98 -15.51
C LEU A 23 -20.86 -24.03 -14.40
N TYR A 24 -21.72 -25.04 -14.50
CA TYR A 24 -21.74 -26.19 -13.60
C TYR A 24 -20.89 -27.30 -14.21
N LEU A 25 -19.83 -27.71 -13.51
CA LEU A 25 -18.86 -28.69 -13.97
C LEU A 25 -18.80 -29.88 -13.03
N MET A 26 -18.51 -31.05 -13.59
CA MET A 26 -18.28 -32.29 -12.85
C MET A 26 -16.98 -32.93 -13.33
N ALA A 27 -16.12 -33.30 -12.40
CA ALA A 27 -14.90 -34.04 -12.69
C ALA A 27 -15.11 -35.54 -12.53
N GLU A 28 -14.30 -36.34 -13.22
CA GLU A 28 -14.35 -37.81 -13.13
C GLU A 28 -13.93 -38.35 -11.75
N LYS A 29 -13.11 -37.59 -11.02
CA LYS A 29 -12.59 -37.94 -9.68
C LYS A 29 -12.52 -36.69 -8.79
N GLN A 30 -12.71 -36.87 -7.48
CA GLN A 30 -12.63 -35.79 -6.49
C GLN A 30 -11.26 -35.10 -6.52
N GLU A 31 -10.17 -35.87 -6.69
CA GLU A 31 -8.82 -35.30 -6.76
C GLU A 31 -8.64 -34.36 -7.96
N MET A 32 -9.27 -34.69 -9.09
CA MET A 32 -9.25 -33.85 -10.30
C MET A 32 -10.08 -32.58 -10.10
N ARG A 33 -11.26 -32.68 -9.47
CA ARG A 33 -12.07 -31.52 -9.04
C ARG A 33 -11.23 -30.57 -8.19
N ASP A 34 -10.56 -31.10 -7.16
CA ASP A 34 -9.77 -30.32 -6.23
C ASP A 34 -8.55 -29.65 -6.89
N LYS A 35 -7.95 -30.29 -7.92
CA LYS A 35 -6.89 -29.68 -8.73
C LYS A 35 -7.42 -28.52 -9.57
N TRP A 36 -8.57 -28.69 -10.24
CA TRP A 36 -9.20 -27.62 -11.03
C TRP A 36 -9.60 -26.42 -10.17
N VAL A 37 -10.24 -26.66 -9.03
CA VAL A 37 -10.66 -25.58 -8.12
C VAL A 37 -9.45 -24.81 -7.61
N ARG A 38 -8.36 -25.50 -7.22
CA ARG A 38 -7.12 -24.83 -6.80
C ARG A 38 -6.48 -24.02 -7.92
N ALA A 39 -6.36 -24.59 -9.12
CA ALA A 39 -5.77 -23.90 -10.26
C ALA A 39 -6.56 -22.66 -10.66
N LEU A 40 -7.89 -22.75 -10.74
CA LEU A 40 -8.75 -21.61 -11.09
C LEU A 40 -8.72 -20.51 -10.03
N ARG A 41 -8.73 -20.86 -8.74
CA ARG A 41 -8.56 -19.88 -7.66
C ARG A 41 -7.22 -19.19 -7.73
N TYR A 42 -6.15 -19.95 -7.96
CA TYR A 42 -4.81 -19.42 -8.12
C TYR A 42 -4.70 -18.46 -9.32
N LEU A 43 -5.30 -18.81 -10.46
CA LEU A 43 -5.32 -17.93 -11.64
C LEU A 43 -6.08 -16.62 -11.37
N ILE A 44 -7.22 -16.69 -10.68
CA ILE A 44 -7.98 -15.50 -10.28
C ILE A 44 -7.14 -14.61 -9.35
N GLU A 45 -6.46 -15.20 -8.36
CA GLU A 45 -5.57 -14.48 -7.45
C GLU A 45 -4.37 -13.85 -8.17
N MET A 46 -3.78 -14.54 -9.15
CA MET A 46 -2.71 -14.00 -10.00
C MET A 46 -3.19 -12.82 -10.84
N GLU A 47 -4.39 -12.91 -11.43
CA GLU A 47 -4.97 -11.84 -12.22
C GLU A 47 -5.28 -10.60 -11.37
N HIS A 48 -5.86 -10.80 -10.18
CA HIS A 48 -6.05 -9.70 -9.21
C HIS A 48 -4.72 -9.07 -8.80
N SER A 49 -3.69 -9.88 -8.53
CA SER A 49 -2.35 -9.39 -8.22
C SER A 49 -1.69 -8.66 -9.40
N ALA A 50 -2.01 -9.03 -10.64
CA ALA A 50 -1.57 -8.33 -11.84
C ALA A 50 -2.32 -7.00 -12.04
N LYS A 51 -3.63 -6.96 -11.76
CA LYS A 51 -4.43 -5.72 -11.80
C LYS A 51 -3.99 -4.72 -10.73
N GLN A 52 -3.70 -5.17 -9.51
CA GLN A 52 -3.15 -4.32 -8.45
C GLN A 52 -1.76 -3.75 -8.80
N ARG A 53 -0.93 -4.51 -9.52
CA ARG A 53 0.34 -3.99 -10.08
C ARG A 53 0.07 -2.86 -11.08
N ASN A 54 -0.90 -3.04 -11.98
CA ASN A 54 -1.28 -2.01 -12.96
C ASN A 54 -1.91 -0.75 -12.33
N GLU A 55 -2.59 -0.86 -11.19
CA GLU A 55 -3.16 0.30 -10.49
C GLU A 55 -2.14 1.06 -9.64
N ASN A 56 -1.17 0.37 -9.03
CA ASN A 56 0.02 1.02 -8.49
C ASN A 56 0.74 1.81 -9.59
N ASP A 57 0.86 1.23 -10.79
CA ASP A 57 1.42 1.93 -11.94
C ASP A 57 0.58 3.17 -12.32
N ARG A 58 -0.74 3.19 -12.10
CA ARG A 58 -1.58 4.37 -12.37
C ARG A 58 -1.26 5.53 -11.42
N SER A 59 -1.16 5.29 -10.11
CA SER A 59 -0.78 6.34 -9.15
C SER A 59 0.66 6.81 -9.37
N ILE A 60 1.55 5.91 -9.80
CA ILE A 60 2.94 6.24 -10.13
C ILE A 60 3.00 7.03 -11.46
N ARG A 61 2.13 6.72 -12.43
CA ARG A 61 1.98 7.49 -13.67
C ARG A 61 1.42 8.89 -13.44
N GLU A 62 0.52 9.06 -12.48
CA GLU A 62 0.07 10.40 -12.06
C GLU A 62 1.22 11.18 -11.41
N ALA A 63 2.05 10.52 -10.58
CA ALA A 63 3.25 11.13 -10.02
C ALA A 63 4.30 11.48 -11.11
N PHE A 64 4.42 10.66 -12.15
CA PHE A 64 5.24 10.93 -13.32
C PHE A 64 4.78 12.22 -14.02
N ASN A 65 3.48 12.32 -14.34
CA ASN A 65 2.92 13.50 -15.00
C ASN A 65 3.04 14.78 -14.15
N MET A 66 3.04 14.67 -12.82
CA MET A 66 3.30 15.82 -11.94
C MET A 66 4.77 16.26 -11.94
N ALA A 67 5.69 15.33 -12.21
CA ALA A 67 7.12 15.59 -12.23
C ALA A 67 7.62 16.10 -13.59
N ASP A 68 7.02 15.62 -14.68
CA ASP A 68 7.32 16.00 -16.07
C ASP A 68 6.76 17.40 -16.36
N LYS A 69 7.47 18.42 -15.88
CA LYS A 69 7.01 19.81 -15.98
C LYS A 69 7.23 20.41 -17.37
N ASN A 70 8.23 19.91 -18.07
CA ASN A 70 8.57 20.37 -19.42
C ASN A 70 7.72 19.65 -20.50
N GLY A 71 7.04 18.55 -20.15
CA GLY A 71 6.18 17.79 -21.04
C GLY A 71 6.95 17.02 -22.11
N ASP A 72 8.24 16.75 -21.88
CA ASP A 72 9.11 16.07 -22.83
C ASP A 72 8.95 14.54 -22.80
N GLY A 73 8.08 14.03 -21.91
CA GLY A 73 7.76 12.62 -21.77
C GLY A 73 8.83 11.83 -21.01
N HIS A 74 9.82 12.51 -20.44
CA HIS A 74 10.91 11.94 -19.65
C HIS A 74 11.07 12.73 -18.34
N LEU A 75 11.84 12.17 -17.41
CA LEU A 75 12.16 12.85 -16.15
C LEU A 75 13.67 12.95 -15.95
N ASP A 76 14.16 14.18 -15.83
CA ASP A 76 15.53 14.41 -15.40
C ASP A 76 15.71 14.20 -13.89
N PHE A 77 16.96 14.13 -13.44
CA PHE A 77 17.26 13.87 -12.03
C PHE A 77 16.75 14.98 -11.09
N ASP A 78 16.71 16.24 -11.55
CA ASP A 78 16.24 17.36 -10.74
C ASP A 78 14.71 17.35 -10.62
N GLU A 79 13.99 16.95 -11.66
CA GLU A 79 12.54 16.70 -11.64
C GLU A 79 12.19 15.56 -10.69
N VAL A 80 12.92 14.44 -10.75
CA VAL A 80 12.78 13.33 -9.79
C VAL A 80 13.03 13.81 -8.35
N MET A 81 14.09 14.59 -8.11
CA MET A 81 14.40 15.11 -6.77
C MET A 81 13.34 16.10 -6.25
N LYS A 82 12.73 16.90 -7.14
CA LYS A 82 11.60 17.77 -6.78
C LYS A 82 10.36 16.94 -6.44
N LEU A 83 10.07 15.91 -7.21
CA LEU A 83 8.94 15.01 -6.95
C LEU A 83 9.10 14.32 -5.59
N LEU A 84 10.28 13.79 -5.26
CA LEU A 84 10.51 13.14 -3.97
C LEU A 84 10.27 14.08 -2.79
N LYS A 85 10.62 15.38 -2.93
CA LYS A 85 10.29 16.40 -1.93
C LYS A 85 8.79 16.63 -1.81
N VAL A 86 8.07 16.71 -2.93
CA VAL A 86 6.60 16.87 -2.94
C VAL A 86 5.91 15.67 -2.28
N LEU A 87 6.46 14.47 -2.48
CA LEU A 87 5.96 13.24 -1.88
C LEU A 87 6.42 13.05 -0.41
N ASN A 88 7.06 14.06 0.19
CA ASN A 88 7.63 14.01 1.55
C ASN A 88 8.61 12.84 1.77
N VAL A 89 9.29 12.37 0.72
CA VAL A 89 10.31 11.33 0.81
C VAL A 89 11.69 11.98 0.96
N SER A 90 12.25 11.91 2.17
CA SER A 90 13.60 12.40 2.44
C SER A 90 14.64 11.33 2.09
N VAL A 91 15.33 11.52 0.96
CA VAL A 91 16.38 10.62 0.48
C VAL A 91 17.70 11.37 0.28
N LYS A 92 18.82 10.77 0.68
CA LYS A 92 20.16 11.31 0.37
C LYS A 92 20.36 11.36 -1.14
N LYS A 93 20.74 12.53 -1.68
CA LYS A 93 20.95 12.77 -3.12
C LYS A 93 21.83 11.71 -3.79
N LYS A 94 22.90 11.25 -3.11
CA LYS A 94 23.78 10.18 -3.60
C LYS A 94 23.03 8.86 -3.83
N TYR A 95 22.20 8.44 -2.86
CA TYR A 95 21.44 7.20 -2.96
C TYR A 95 20.35 7.29 -4.04
N ALA A 96 19.62 8.42 -4.09
CA ALA A 96 18.65 8.66 -5.15
C ALA A 96 19.30 8.61 -6.54
N LYS A 97 20.52 9.16 -6.70
CA LYS A 97 21.27 9.10 -7.95
C LYS A 97 21.67 7.68 -8.34
N THR A 98 22.18 6.88 -7.40
CA THR A 98 22.48 5.46 -7.66
C THR A 98 21.24 4.69 -8.11
N MET A 99 20.09 4.94 -7.49
CA MET A 99 18.84 4.26 -7.85
C MET A 99 18.31 4.73 -9.22
N PHE A 100 18.46 6.02 -9.53
CA PHE A 100 18.13 6.61 -10.83
C PHE A 100 18.96 5.98 -11.94
N ASP A 101 20.28 5.94 -11.78
CA ASP A 101 21.20 5.38 -12.77
C ASP A 101 21.00 3.85 -12.94
N ALA A 102 20.53 3.15 -11.90
CA ALA A 102 20.20 1.73 -11.97
C ALA A 102 18.84 1.43 -12.62
N ALA A 103 17.98 2.44 -12.78
CA ALA A 103 16.69 2.35 -13.43
C ALA A 103 16.75 2.78 -14.91
N ASP A 104 17.66 3.70 -15.25
CA ASP A 104 17.98 4.13 -16.61
C ASP A 104 18.67 2.99 -17.40
N LYS A 105 17.87 2.16 -18.07
CA LYS A 105 18.33 1.01 -18.85
C LYS A 105 18.49 1.37 -20.33
N ASN A 106 17.62 2.23 -20.85
CA ASN A 106 17.64 2.69 -22.22
C ASN A 106 18.75 3.73 -22.47
N LYS A 107 19.31 4.34 -21.41
CA LYS A 107 20.31 5.42 -21.47
C LYS A 107 19.83 6.60 -22.29
N ASN A 108 18.54 6.92 -22.16
CA ASN A 108 17.95 8.06 -22.82
C ASN A 108 18.56 9.34 -22.28
N VAL A 109 18.69 10.32 -23.17
CA VAL A 109 19.35 11.57 -22.86
C VAL A 109 18.44 12.72 -23.29
N SER A 110 18.16 13.63 -22.38
CA SER A 110 17.44 14.86 -22.68
C SER A 110 18.21 15.69 -23.72
N SER A 111 17.54 16.66 -24.35
CA SER A 111 18.12 17.64 -25.28
C SER A 111 19.37 18.35 -24.72
N GLY A 112 19.53 18.41 -23.39
CA GLY A 112 20.70 18.93 -22.69
C GLY A 112 21.81 17.93 -22.35
N LYS A 113 21.84 16.72 -22.95
CA LYS A 113 22.80 15.63 -22.68
C LYS A 113 22.79 15.09 -21.23
N SER A 114 21.70 15.27 -20.49
CA SER A 114 21.52 14.69 -19.16
C SER A 114 20.70 13.40 -19.22
N ALA A 115 21.07 12.40 -18.41
CA ALA A 115 20.34 11.14 -18.30
C ALA A 115 18.91 11.38 -17.83
N VAL A 116 17.94 10.68 -18.42
CA VAL A 116 16.52 10.80 -18.11
C VAL A 116 15.88 9.43 -17.94
N LEU A 117 14.79 9.36 -17.18
CA LEU A 117 13.96 8.16 -17.07
C LEU A 117 12.71 8.31 -17.93
N ASP A 118 12.39 7.29 -18.72
CA ASP A 118 11.06 7.17 -19.31
C ASP A 118 10.01 6.73 -18.27
N ARG A 119 8.76 6.56 -18.70
CA ARG A 119 7.64 6.21 -17.81
C ARG A 119 7.84 4.86 -17.15
N GLU A 120 8.28 3.87 -17.90
CA GLU A 120 8.49 2.50 -17.45
C GLU A 120 9.67 2.42 -16.48
N GLU A 121 10.75 3.14 -16.77
CA GLU A 121 11.94 3.23 -15.93
C GLU A 121 11.68 4.01 -14.64
N PHE A 122 10.86 5.07 -14.70
CA PHE A 122 10.44 5.79 -13.51
C PHE A 122 9.60 4.90 -12.58
N VAL A 123 8.73 4.04 -13.12
CA VAL A 123 7.98 3.06 -12.31
C VAL A 123 8.93 2.11 -11.59
N GLU A 124 9.94 1.59 -12.28
CA GLU A 124 10.96 0.73 -11.69
C GLU A 124 11.78 1.48 -10.62
N PHE A 125 12.24 2.69 -10.92
CA PHE A 125 12.94 3.57 -9.98
C PHE A 125 12.11 3.79 -8.71
N TYR A 126 10.85 4.20 -8.88
CA TYR A 126 9.95 4.52 -7.78
C TYR A 126 9.68 3.29 -6.92
N ASN A 127 9.40 2.14 -7.55
CA ASN A 127 9.19 0.88 -6.84
C ASN A 127 10.42 0.45 -6.05
N ARG A 128 11.63 0.57 -6.63
CA ARG A 128 12.87 0.24 -5.92
C ARG A 128 13.14 1.18 -4.75
N LEU A 129 12.94 2.48 -4.96
CA LEU A 129 13.18 3.50 -3.94
C LEU A 129 12.21 3.41 -2.77
N THR A 130 10.95 3.08 -3.06
CA THR A 130 9.87 3.00 -2.06
C THR A 130 9.61 1.59 -1.56
N LYS A 131 10.40 0.60 -1.99
CA LYS A 131 10.30 -0.77 -1.49
C LYS A 131 10.64 -0.80 0.00
N ARG A 132 9.67 -1.22 0.80
CA ARG A 132 9.79 -1.41 2.24
C ARG A 132 9.51 -2.87 2.57
N ALA A 133 10.56 -3.68 2.55
CA ALA A 133 10.47 -5.13 2.76
C ALA A 133 9.86 -5.45 4.13
N GLU A 134 10.14 -4.63 5.14
CA GLU A 134 9.58 -4.78 6.49
C GLU A 134 8.05 -4.61 6.51
N LEU A 135 7.50 -3.74 5.65
CA LEU A 135 6.05 -3.56 5.54
C LEU A 135 5.40 -4.69 4.76
N GLU A 136 6.10 -5.24 3.76
CA GLU A 136 5.66 -6.43 3.02
C GLU A 136 5.61 -7.65 3.95
N GLU A 137 6.65 -7.89 4.73
CA GLU A 137 6.67 -8.98 5.72
C GLU A 137 5.55 -8.85 6.75
N LEU A 138 5.31 -7.64 7.25
CA LEU A 138 4.24 -7.36 8.19
C LEU A 138 2.87 -7.61 7.55
N PHE A 139 2.65 -7.12 6.33
CA PHE A 139 1.41 -7.36 5.58
C PHE A 139 1.18 -8.85 5.35
N LEU A 140 2.21 -9.57 4.91
CA LEU A 140 2.15 -11.01 4.70
C LEU A 140 1.92 -11.76 6.01
N LYS A 141 2.40 -11.29 7.15
CA LYS A 141 2.14 -11.94 8.45
C LYS A 141 0.65 -11.97 8.78
N TYR A 142 -0.08 -10.88 8.52
CA TYR A 142 -1.48 -10.75 8.92
C TYR A 142 -2.48 -11.04 7.80
N SER A 143 -2.09 -10.89 6.52
CA SER A 143 -2.90 -11.33 5.38
C SER A 143 -2.89 -12.86 5.27
N LYS A 144 -4.08 -13.47 5.28
CA LYS A 144 -4.23 -14.92 5.13
C LYS A 144 -3.95 -15.40 3.70
N ASN A 145 -4.48 -14.68 2.72
CA ASN A 145 -4.33 -15.03 1.30
C ASN A 145 -3.10 -14.38 0.65
N LYS A 146 -2.31 -13.60 1.42
CA LYS A 146 -1.07 -12.92 1.00
C LYS A 146 -1.24 -11.86 -0.09
N ALA A 147 -2.47 -11.63 -0.57
CA ALA A 147 -2.78 -10.67 -1.61
C ALA A 147 -3.47 -9.42 -1.03
N VAL A 148 -4.43 -9.62 -0.13
CA VAL A 148 -5.25 -8.56 0.48
C VAL A 148 -5.47 -8.84 1.97
N MET A 149 -5.75 -7.81 2.75
CA MET A 149 -6.24 -7.97 4.12
C MET A 149 -7.75 -7.78 4.12
N THR A 150 -8.47 -8.80 4.58
CA THR A 150 -9.91 -8.64 4.86
C THR A 150 -10.11 -7.76 6.10
N VAL A 151 -11.35 -7.29 6.34
CA VAL A 151 -11.72 -6.59 7.58
C VAL A 151 -11.24 -7.35 8.83
N LYS A 152 -11.35 -8.69 8.84
CA LYS A 152 -10.92 -9.52 9.96
C LYS A 152 -9.39 -9.58 10.10
N ASP A 153 -8.68 -9.66 8.99
CA ASP A 153 -7.21 -9.66 9.01
C ASP A 153 -6.67 -8.30 9.48
N LEU A 154 -7.28 -7.20 9.01
CA LEU A 154 -6.98 -5.85 9.47
C LEU A 154 -7.30 -5.67 10.96
N GLN A 155 -8.44 -6.19 11.43
CA GLN A 155 -8.79 -6.15 12.84
C GLN A 155 -7.77 -6.89 13.71
N ASN A 156 -7.31 -8.06 13.27
CA ASN A 156 -6.26 -8.80 13.97
C ASN A 156 -4.95 -8.02 14.01
N PHE A 157 -4.55 -7.40 12.89
CA PHE A 157 -3.40 -6.52 12.85
C PHE A 157 -3.48 -5.38 13.86
N LEU A 158 -4.63 -4.70 13.95
CA LEU A 158 -4.81 -3.59 14.90
C LEU A 158 -4.73 -4.06 16.35
N LYS A 159 -5.38 -5.19 16.69
CA LYS A 159 -5.37 -5.73 18.06
C LYS A 159 -4.02 -6.29 18.47
N GLU A 160 -3.41 -7.11 17.62
CA GLU A 160 -2.20 -7.85 17.98
C GLU A 160 -0.93 -7.07 17.67
N GLY A 161 -0.90 -6.43 16.50
CA GLY A 161 0.24 -5.65 16.01
C GLY A 161 0.30 -4.25 16.62
N GLN A 162 -0.79 -3.47 16.52
CA GLN A 162 -0.82 -2.08 17.01
C GLN A 162 -1.31 -1.92 18.45
N LYS A 163 -1.77 -3.01 19.09
CA LYS A 163 -2.33 -3.01 20.46
C LYS A 163 -3.53 -2.07 20.63
N THR A 164 -4.28 -1.84 19.57
CA THR A 164 -5.53 -1.06 19.58
C THR A 164 -6.66 -1.91 20.18
N LEU A 165 -6.93 -1.72 21.48
CA LEU A 165 -7.87 -2.55 22.25
C LEU A 165 -9.33 -2.42 21.77
N ASP A 166 -9.69 -1.28 21.23
CA ASP A 166 -11.03 -0.91 20.75
C ASP A 166 -11.24 -1.16 19.25
N ALA A 167 -10.30 -1.87 18.60
CA ALA A 167 -10.39 -2.21 17.18
C ALA A 167 -11.64 -3.06 16.87
N ASN A 168 -12.64 -2.41 16.29
CA ASN A 168 -13.91 -3.00 15.90
C ASN A 168 -14.07 -3.01 14.36
N PRO A 169 -14.99 -3.81 13.80
CA PRO A 169 -15.15 -3.90 12.34
C PRO A 169 -15.44 -2.55 11.67
N ASN A 170 -16.18 -1.65 12.32
CA ASN A 170 -16.49 -0.33 11.77
C ASN A 170 -15.24 0.54 11.64
N LEU A 171 -14.31 0.47 12.60
CA LEU A 171 -13.01 1.15 12.49
C LEU A 171 -12.23 0.62 11.29
N CYS A 172 -12.18 -0.71 11.11
CA CYS A 172 -11.49 -1.34 9.98
C CYS A 172 -12.09 -0.92 8.63
N LEU A 173 -13.42 -0.88 8.51
CA LEU A 173 -14.10 -0.41 7.31
C LEU A 173 -13.78 1.06 7.00
N ASN A 174 -13.76 1.93 8.01
CA ASN A 174 -13.36 3.33 7.83
C ASN A 174 -11.91 3.47 7.35
N ILE A 175 -11.00 2.63 7.86
CA ILE A 175 -9.61 2.61 7.41
C ILE A 175 -9.55 2.18 5.94
N ILE A 176 -10.25 1.11 5.56
CA ILE A 176 -10.29 0.63 4.18
C ILE A 176 -10.83 1.72 3.25
N GLU A 177 -11.96 2.33 3.62
CA GLU A 177 -12.60 3.37 2.81
C GLU A 177 -11.68 4.60 2.61
N GLN A 178 -10.93 4.97 3.65
CA GLN A 178 -10.04 6.13 3.59
C GLN A 178 -8.72 5.86 2.86
N PHE A 179 -8.12 4.69 3.04
CA PHE A 179 -6.72 4.45 2.66
C PHE A 179 -6.54 3.53 1.46
N GLU A 180 -7.52 2.68 1.14
CA GLU A 180 -7.43 1.84 -0.05
C GLU A 180 -7.48 2.71 -1.32
N PRO A 181 -6.57 2.55 -2.29
CA PRO A 181 -6.66 3.29 -3.55
C PRO A 181 -7.68 2.69 -4.53
N GLU A 182 -7.78 1.36 -4.59
CA GLU A 182 -8.57 0.66 -5.61
C GLU A 182 -10.05 0.58 -5.23
N GLN A 183 -10.92 1.14 -6.07
CA GLN A 183 -12.36 1.18 -5.83
C GLN A 183 -13.00 -0.22 -5.81
N VAL A 184 -12.48 -1.15 -6.61
CA VAL A 184 -12.98 -2.53 -6.64
C VAL A 184 -12.66 -3.24 -5.32
N THR A 185 -11.43 -3.11 -4.85
CA THR A 185 -10.94 -3.67 -3.58
C THR A 185 -11.64 -3.03 -2.38
N LYS A 186 -11.92 -1.72 -2.41
CA LYS A 186 -12.79 -1.03 -1.44
C LYS A 186 -14.17 -1.65 -1.34
N ARG A 187 -14.85 -1.85 -2.48
CA ARG A 187 -16.20 -2.44 -2.53
C ARG A 187 -16.23 -3.87 -1.99
N MET A 188 -15.11 -4.58 -2.08
CA MET A 188 -14.96 -5.91 -1.49
C MET A 188 -14.55 -5.87 0.00
N GLU A 189 -14.48 -4.68 0.61
CA GLU A 189 -14.08 -4.46 2.01
C GLU A 189 -12.70 -5.06 2.31
N GLN A 190 -11.76 -4.84 1.38
CA GLN A 190 -10.40 -5.37 1.43
C GLN A 190 -9.39 -4.23 1.39
N LEU A 191 -8.22 -4.49 1.97
CA LEU A 191 -7.07 -3.58 1.96
C LEU A 191 -5.92 -4.23 1.20
N SER A 192 -5.43 -3.58 0.15
CA SER A 192 -4.23 -3.98 -0.58
C SER A 192 -2.97 -3.61 0.20
N LEU A 193 -1.82 -4.16 -0.22
CA LEU A 193 -0.52 -3.77 0.33
C LEU A 193 -0.28 -2.26 0.21
N THR A 194 -0.76 -1.64 -0.88
CA THR A 194 -0.64 -0.20 -1.09
C THR A 194 -1.50 0.59 -0.11
N GLY A 195 -2.76 0.18 0.08
CA GLY A 195 -3.63 0.78 1.09
C GLY A 195 -3.05 0.63 2.50
N PHE A 196 -2.47 -0.53 2.81
CA PHE A 196 -1.79 -0.79 4.08
C PHE A 196 -0.56 0.11 4.30
N ARG A 197 0.28 0.31 3.28
CA ARG A 197 1.40 1.26 3.32
C ARG A 197 0.91 2.67 3.60
N LYS A 198 -0.11 3.13 2.86
CA LYS A 198 -0.70 4.48 3.04
C LYS A 198 -1.22 4.67 4.46
N TYR A 199 -1.90 3.66 5.00
CA TYR A 199 -2.40 3.68 6.38
C TYR A 199 -1.26 3.82 7.41
N LEU A 200 -0.22 2.99 7.33
CA LEU A 200 0.91 3.02 8.26
C LEU A 200 1.74 4.31 8.19
N THR A 201 1.75 4.98 7.04
CA THR A 201 2.41 6.29 6.88
C THR A 201 1.48 7.47 7.18
N SER A 202 0.22 7.21 7.53
CA SER A 202 -0.76 8.27 7.80
C SER A 202 -0.56 8.92 9.16
N GLU A 203 -1.14 10.11 9.36
CA GLU A 203 -1.10 10.78 10.66
C GLU A 203 -1.76 9.99 11.80
N ARG A 204 -2.63 9.02 11.48
CA ARG A 204 -3.30 8.18 12.49
C ARG A 204 -2.35 7.21 13.18
N GLU A 205 -1.32 6.77 12.48
CA GLU A 205 -0.34 5.79 12.98
C GLU A 205 0.94 6.47 13.49
N GLN A 206 0.86 7.75 13.84
CA GLN A 206 1.99 8.43 14.48
C GLN A 206 2.26 7.86 15.87
N ILE A 207 3.54 7.74 16.21
CA ILE A 207 3.98 7.24 17.51
C ILE A 207 3.49 8.11 18.70
N PHE A 208 3.23 9.39 18.45
CA PHE A 208 2.75 10.32 19.46
C PHE A 208 1.22 10.29 19.52
N ASN A 209 0.68 10.20 20.74
CA ASN A 209 -0.76 10.31 20.96
C ASN A 209 -1.26 11.69 20.48
N PRO A 210 -2.14 11.77 19.45
CA PRO A 210 -2.65 13.04 18.95
C PRO A 210 -3.35 13.88 20.02
N SER A 211 -3.96 13.23 21.02
CA SER A 211 -4.61 13.90 22.15
C SER A 211 -3.65 14.73 23.00
N HIS A 212 -2.34 14.43 22.94
CA HIS A 212 -1.30 15.16 23.66
C HIS A 212 -0.72 16.33 22.85
N ARG A 213 -1.21 16.60 21.63
CA ARG A 213 -0.81 17.78 20.84
C ARG A 213 -1.32 19.09 21.43
N VAL A 214 -2.32 19.02 22.32
CA VAL A 214 -2.85 20.15 23.10
C VAL A 214 -2.51 19.96 24.57
N ALA A 215 -2.69 21.00 25.39
CA ALA A 215 -2.55 20.90 26.84
C ALA A 215 -3.60 19.91 27.40
N TYR A 216 -3.21 18.65 27.54
CA TYR A 216 -4.06 17.55 27.99
C TYR A 216 -3.98 17.32 29.50
N GLN A 217 -2.97 17.89 30.16
CA GLN A 217 -2.79 17.80 31.60
C GLN A 217 -3.75 18.75 32.32
N ASN A 218 -4.16 18.40 33.53
CA ASN A 218 -4.99 19.28 34.34
C ASN A 218 -4.17 20.48 34.81
N MET A 219 -4.34 21.64 34.15
CA MET A 219 -3.63 22.89 34.44
C MET A 219 -4.21 23.69 35.63
N LYS A 220 -5.10 23.11 36.44
CA LYS A 220 -5.70 23.76 37.64
C LYS A 220 -5.05 23.33 38.96
N ARG A 221 -4.10 22.38 38.94
CA ARG A 221 -3.33 22.00 40.15
C ARG A 221 -2.33 23.11 40.54
N PRO A 222 -1.83 23.12 41.79
CA PRO A 222 -0.79 24.06 42.22
C PRO A 222 0.48 23.99 41.36
N ILE A 223 1.20 25.11 41.23
CA ILE A 223 2.39 25.22 40.36
C ILE A 223 3.51 24.23 40.70
N THR A 224 3.62 23.83 41.97
CA THR A 224 4.59 22.84 42.46
C THR A 224 4.34 21.42 41.97
N HIS A 225 3.22 21.15 41.29
CA HIS A 225 2.86 19.83 40.77
C HIS A 225 3.25 19.64 39.29
N TYR A 226 3.90 20.63 38.67
CA TYR A 226 4.32 20.56 37.26
C TYR A 226 5.82 20.69 37.14
N PHE A 227 6.40 19.97 36.18
CA PHE A 227 7.73 20.27 35.69
C PHE A 227 7.66 21.51 34.80
N ILE A 228 8.47 22.53 35.13
CA ILE A 228 8.51 23.79 34.38
C ILE A 228 9.81 23.82 33.59
N ALA A 229 9.68 23.88 32.27
CA ALA A 229 10.82 24.06 31.38
C ALA A 229 11.52 25.38 31.77
N SER A 230 12.75 25.25 32.24
CA SER A 230 13.54 26.34 32.80
C SER A 230 14.86 26.38 32.06
N SER A 231 15.34 27.58 31.73
CA SER A 231 16.63 27.76 31.08
C SER A 231 17.57 28.55 31.98
N HIS A 232 18.85 28.21 31.93
CA HIS A 232 19.92 28.86 32.68
C HIS A 232 20.74 29.69 31.70
N ASN A 233 21.07 30.93 32.08
CA ASN A 233 21.85 31.87 31.27
C ASN A 233 21.32 32.06 29.83
N THR A 234 20.02 32.31 29.68
CA THR A 234 19.37 32.53 28.37
C THR A 234 19.96 33.67 27.52
N TYR A 235 20.79 34.53 28.11
CA TYR A 235 21.47 35.62 27.41
C TYR A 235 22.76 35.20 26.69
N LEU A 236 23.31 34.01 26.99
CA LEU A 236 24.50 33.49 26.31
C LEU A 236 24.06 32.82 25.00
N ALA A 237 24.48 33.40 23.88
CA ALA A 237 24.15 32.90 22.54
C ALA A 237 25.19 31.92 21.97
N GLU A 238 26.45 31.96 22.44
CA GLU A 238 27.56 31.07 22.05
C GLU A 238 28.58 30.97 23.20
N ASP A 239 29.41 29.92 23.17
CA ASP A 239 30.66 29.78 23.95
C ASP A 239 31.84 30.42 23.20
#